data_AF-A0A857D6D1-F1
#
_entry.id   AF-A0A857D6D1-F1
#
_cell.length_a   1.000
_cell.length_b   1.000
_cell.length_c   1.000
_cell.angle_alpha   90.00
_cell.angle_beta   90.00
_cell.angle_gamma   90.00
#
_symmetry.space_group_name_H-M   'P 1'
#
loop_
_entity.id
_entity.type
_entity.pdbx_description
1 polymer ?
#
loop_
_entity_poly.entity_id
_entity_poly.type
_entity_poly.pdbx_seq_one_letter_code
_entity_poly.pdbx_strand_id
1 'polypeptide(L)'
;MRLAPLYQQDREQAVQEGVQQGIQQGVQQEALKLVLRQLQRRFGEIPQNLEETIRKLPVERLEDLGLALLDFDNLADLDNWLHP
;
A
#
# COMPACT_ATOMS: atom_id res chain seq x y z
N MET A 1 17.26 -16.03 40.63
CA MET A 1 16.95 -14.94 39.67
C MET A 1 15.73 -15.36 38.85
N ARG A 2 14.65 -14.56 38.87
CA ARG A 2 13.33 -14.88 38.26
C ARG A 2 13.08 -14.14 36.93
N LEU A 3 14.15 -13.66 36.28
CA LEU A 3 14.07 -12.77 35.11
C LEU A 3 14.04 -13.51 33.77
N ALA A 4 14.52 -14.76 33.72
CA ALA A 4 14.57 -15.54 32.48
C ALA A 4 13.23 -15.69 31.74
N PRO A 5 12.06 -15.86 32.42
CA PRO A 5 10.76 -15.92 31.74
C PRO A 5 10.34 -14.59 31.10
N LEU A 6 10.64 -13.45 31.74
CA LEU A 6 10.30 -12.12 31.23
C LEU A 6 11.09 -11.80 29.95
N TYR A 7 12.39 -12.11 29.94
CA TYR A 7 13.23 -11.93 28.74
C TYR A 7 12.77 -12.79 27.55
N GLN A 8 12.22 -13.98 27.79
CA GLN A 8 11.68 -14.82 26.72
C GLN A 8 10.40 -14.22 26.14
N GLN A 9 9.50 -13.76 27.02
CA GLN A 9 8.25 -13.11 26.62
C GLN A 9 8.48 -11.83 25.81
N ASP A 10 9.40 -10.96 26.24
CA ASP A 10 9.73 -9.73 25.52
C ASP A 10 10.28 -10.02 24.12
N ARG A 11 11.09 -11.07 23.98
CA ARG A 11 11.62 -11.50 22.67
C ARG A 11 10.53 -12.04 21.75
N GLU A 12 9.62 -12.84 22.27
CA GLU A 12 8.49 -13.37 21.50
C GLU A 12 7.59 -12.24 21.01
N GLN A 13 7.28 -11.27 21.87
CA GLN A 13 6.49 -10.10 21.51
C GLN A 13 7.20 -9.25 20.43
N ALA A 14 8.49 -8.97 20.59
CA ALA A 14 9.25 -8.21 19.60
C ALA A 14 9.30 -8.90 18.23
N VAL A 15 9.41 -10.24 18.20
CA VAL A 15 9.34 -11.03 16.95
C VAL A 15 7.95 -10.93 16.33
N GLN A 16 6.88 -11.06 17.13
CA GLN A 16 5.51 -10.94 16.64
C GLN A 16 5.22 -9.55 16.05
N GLU A 17 5.62 -8.49 16.76
CA GLU A 17 5.49 -7.10 16.29
C GLU A 17 6.28 -6.88 14.99
N GLY A 18 7.52 -7.37 14.92
CA GLY A 18 8.34 -7.27 13.72
C GLY A 18 7.74 -8.01 12.51
N VAL A 19 7.18 -9.20 12.72
CA VAL A 19 6.48 -9.95 11.67
C VAL A 19 5.22 -9.21 11.21
N GLN A 20 4.41 -8.69 12.13
CA GLN A 20 3.20 -7.93 11.78
C GLN A 20 3.54 -6.66 11.00
N GLN A 21 4.53 -5.89 11.45
CA GLN A 21 5.00 -4.70 10.75
C GLN A 21 5.55 -5.04 9.35
N GLY A 22 6.34 -6.11 9.24
CA GLY A 22 6.88 -6.57 7.96
C GLY A 22 5.80 -6.98 6.96
N ILE A 23 4.75 -7.68 7.43
CA ILE A 23 3.60 -8.04 6.59
C ILE A 23 2.85 -6.78 6.15
N GLN A 24 2.53 -5.86 7.07
CA GLN A 24 1.82 -4.63 6.74
C GLN A 24 2.59 -3.77 5.73
N GLN A 25 3.89 -3.60 5.92
CA GLN A 25 4.76 -2.88 4.97
C GLN A 25 4.82 -3.59 3.62
N GLY A 26 4.95 -4.92 3.60
CA GLY A 26 4.98 -5.71 2.39
C GLY A 26 3.71 -5.58 1.56
N VAL A 27 2.54 -5.66 2.21
CA VAL A 27 1.23 -5.50 1.57
C VAL A 27 1.08 -4.08 0.98
N GLN A 28 1.40 -3.04 1.75
CA GLN A 28 1.34 -1.65 1.28
C GLN A 28 2.28 -1.40 0.08
N GLN A 29 3.52 -1.90 0.13
CA GLN A 29 4.48 -1.73 -0.95
C GLN A 29 4.07 -2.49 -2.22
N GLU A 30 3.51 -3.69 -2.08
CA GLU A 30 3.01 -4.45 -3.21
C GLU A 30 1.83 -3.72 -3.86
N ALA A 31 0.78 -3.41 -3.08
CA ALA A 31 -0.44 -2.81 -3.61
C ALA A 31 -0.14 -1.51 -4.37
N LEU A 32 0.73 -0.65 -3.80
CA LEU A 32 1.18 0.57 -4.45
C LEU A 32 1.93 0.29 -5.75
N LYS A 33 2.88 -0.64 -5.73
CA LYS A 33 3.67 -1.02 -6.91
C LYS A 33 2.78 -1.58 -8.01
N LEU A 34 1.81 -2.41 -7.66
CA LEU A 34 0.88 -3.01 -8.61
C LEU A 34 0.02 -1.95 -9.27
N VAL A 35 -0.61 -1.07 -8.48
CA VAL A 35 -1.42 0.07 -8.98
C VAL A 35 -0.62 0.97 -9.91
N LEU A 36 0.58 1.39 -9.52
CA LEU A 36 1.41 2.26 -10.36
C LEU A 36 1.80 1.59 -11.68
N ARG A 37 2.10 0.28 -11.68
CA ARG A 37 2.37 -0.47 -12.92
C ARG A 37 1.16 -0.59 -13.81
N GLN A 38 -0.04 -0.79 -13.24
CA GLN A 38 -1.29 -0.84 -14.00
C GLN A 38 -1.59 0.51 -14.66
N LEU A 39 -1.46 1.61 -13.90
CA LEU A 39 -1.60 2.97 -14.39
C LEU A 39 -0.61 3.26 -15.52
N GLN A 40 0.67 2.97 -15.31
CA GLN A 40 1.70 3.17 -16.33
C GLN A 40 1.44 2.36 -17.60
N ARG A 41 0.92 1.13 -17.45
CA ARG A 41 0.58 0.27 -18.59
C ARG A 41 -0.62 0.80 -19.38
N ARG A 42 -1.61 1.39 -18.73
CA ARG A 42 -2.86 1.87 -19.36
C ARG A 42 -2.72 3.28 -19.93
N PHE A 43 -2.07 4.18 -19.21
CA PHE A 43 -2.03 5.61 -19.53
C PHE A 43 -0.63 6.15 -19.87
N GLY A 44 0.43 5.35 -19.73
CA GLY A 44 1.80 5.79 -19.98
C GLY A 44 2.39 6.55 -18.80
N GLU A 45 3.01 7.70 -19.05
CA GLU A 45 3.59 8.51 -17.99
C GLU A 45 2.49 9.11 -17.11
N ILE A 46 2.61 8.93 -15.79
CA ILE A 46 1.63 9.43 -14.82
C ILE A 46 2.14 10.77 -14.29
N PRO A 47 1.28 11.83 -14.27
CA PRO A 47 1.63 13.10 -13.65
C PRO A 47 2.12 12.94 -12.20
N GLN A 48 3.21 13.62 -11.86
CA GLN A 48 3.87 13.49 -10.54
C GLN A 48 2.91 13.78 -9.38
N ASN A 49 2.01 14.76 -9.51
CA ASN A 49 1.02 15.08 -8.49
C ASN A 49 0.07 13.90 -8.20
N LEU A 50 -0.37 13.18 -9.24
CA LEU A 50 -1.23 12.01 -9.08
C LEU A 50 -0.47 10.86 -8.44
N GLU A 51 0.77 10.63 -8.87
CA GLU A 51 1.63 9.61 -8.28
C GLU A 51 1.86 9.86 -6.78
N GLU A 52 2.14 11.10 -6.39
CA GLU A 52 2.33 11.48 -4.98
C GLU A 52 1.06 11.28 -4.14
N THR A 53 -0.13 11.54 -4.70
CA THR A 53 -1.40 11.25 -4.04
C THR A 53 -1.60 9.74 -3.87
N ILE A 54 -1.35 8.95 -4.91
CA ILE A 54 -1.49 7.49 -4.88
C ILE A 54 -0.55 6.87 -3.84
N ARG A 55 0.69 7.35 -3.73
CA ARG A 55 1.68 6.88 -2.74
C ARG A 55 1.22 7.04 -1.28
N LYS A 56 0.28 7.95 -1.01
CA LYS A 56 -0.26 8.24 0.33
C LYS A 56 -1.55 7.48 0.61
N LEU A 57 -2.11 6.76 -0.35
CA LEU A 57 -3.33 5.98 -0.14
C LEU A 57 -3.06 4.78 0.79
N PRO A 58 -4.02 4.46 1.69
CA PRO A 58 -3.96 3.21 2.45
C PRO A 58 -4.14 2.00 1.52
N VAL A 59 -3.71 0.81 1.97
CA VAL A 59 -3.80 -0.46 1.22
C VAL A 59 -5.18 -0.65 0.60
N GLU A 60 -6.24 -0.49 1.38
CA GLU A 60 -7.61 -0.76 0.96
C GLU A 60 -8.02 0.13 -0.21
N ARG A 61 -7.58 1.41 -0.19
CA ARG A 61 -7.82 2.34 -1.30
C ARG A 61 -6.98 2.01 -2.52
N LEU A 62 -5.78 1.45 -2.35
CA LEU A 62 -4.96 0.98 -3.47
C LEU A 62 -5.61 -0.24 -4.14
N GLU A 63 -6.14 -1.17 -3.35
CA GLU A 63 -6.88 -2.33 -3.85
C GLU A 63 -8.15 -1.91 -4.60
N ASP A 64 -8.93 -0.99 -4.02
CA ASP A 64 -10.11 -0.42 -4.68
C ASP A 64 -9.76 0.30 -5.99
N LEU A 65 -8.67 1.07 -5.99
CA LEU A 65 -8.17 1.74 -7.20
C LEU A 65 -7.77 0.72 -8.27
N GLY A 66 -7.16 -0.41 -7.89
CA GLY A 66 -6.82 -1.49 -8.82
C GLY A 66 -8.04 -2.04 -9.55
N LEU A 67 -9.19 -2.16 -8.87
CA LEU A 67 -10.45 -2.58 -9.47
C LEU A 67 -11.09 -1.47 -10.31
N ALA A 68 -11.23 -0.25 -9.76
CA ALA A 68 -11.85 0.88 -10.44
C ALA A 68 -11.10 1.27 -11.73
N LEU A 69 -9.78 1.08 -11.74
CA LEU A 69 -8.94 1.33 -12.89
C LEU A 69 -9.38 0.54 -14.12
N LEU A 70 -10.04 -0.62 -13.96
CA LEU A 70 -10.58 -1.40 -15.07
C LEU A 70 -11.62 -0.61 -15.89
N ASP A 71 -12.36 0.29 -15.24
CA ASP A 71 -13.44 1.08 -15.82
C ASP A 71 -13.01 2.48 -16.32
N PHE A 72 -11.75 2.89 -16.10
CA PHE A 72 -11.28 4.23 -16.46
C PHE A 72 -10.92 4.38 -17.94
N ASP A 73 -11.54 5.32 -18.66
CA ASP A 73 -11.20 5.59 -20.06
C ASP A 73 -9.95 6.47 -20.18
N ASN A 74 -9.71 7.35 -19.20
CA ASN A 74 -8.65 8.35 -19.28
C ASN A 74 -8.16 8.81 -17.89
N LEU A 75 -7.14 9.68 -17.87
CA LEU A 75 -6.54 10.20 -16.62
C LEU A 75 -7.48 11.12 -15.83
N ALA A 76 -8.51 11.71 -16.43
CA ALA A 76 -9.49 12.50 -15.69
C ALA A 76 -10.38 11.61 -14.80
N ASP A 77 -10.67 10.37 -15.22
CA ASP A 77 -11.41 9.41 -14.40
C ASP A 77 -10.62 9.06 -13.12
N LEU A 78 -9.30 8.89 -13.26
CA LEU A 78 -8.38 8.71 -12.14
C LEU A 78 -8.37 9.93 -11.22
N ASP A 79 -8.23 11.14 -11.77
CA ASP A 79 -8.18 12.37 -10.97
C ASP A 79 -9.49 12.58 -10.19
N ASN A 80 -10.64 12.36 -10.83
CA ASN A 80 -11.96 12.40 -10.19
C ASN A 80 -12.11 11.34 -9.09
N TRP A 81 -11.58 10.13 -9.29
CA TRP A 81 -11.64 9.07 -8.27
C TRP A 81 -10.77 9.38 -7.04
N LEU A 82 -9.62 10.02 -7.26
CA LEU A 82 -8.70 10.45 -6.20
C LEU A 82 -9.25 11.65 -5.40
N HIS A 83 -10.05 12.50 -6.05
CA HIS A 83 -10.62 13.72 -5.48
C HIS A 83 -12.15 13.79 -5.66
N PRO A 84 -12.92 12.96 -4.94
CA PRO A 84 -14.37 12.88 -5.06
C PRO A 84 -15.10 14.15 -4.57
#